data_AF-A0A5C0SKR8-F1
#
_entry.id   AF-A0A5C0SKR8-F1
#
_cell.length_a   1.000
_cell.length_b   1.000
_cell.length_c   1.000
_cell.angle_alpha   90.00
_cell.angle_beta   90.00
_cell.angle_gamma   90.00
#
_symmetry.space_group_name_H-M   'P 1'
#
loop_
_entity.id
_entity.type
_entity.pdbx_description
1 polymer ?
#
loop_
_entity_poly.entity_id
_entity_poly.type
_entity_poly.pdbx_seq_one_letter_code
_entity_poly.pdbx_strand_id
1 'polypeptide(L)'
;MSEKNKKALLEGIDNSSDEQCEDVKRVLLESGHLGDLVVTDKLLLTFRIVNVTNSSAVIKITLKLYNVTIPWCNLGNVTLTGKLLLNFTDGYYYFNGTQIGRPSFFILPYELPGKKTLLFRASLLKKYGFISHDLLVENVTFEDRRKALTFIKTFYPPLIEVKSNQPPLIYSRKGYLSASLITNTIYDLDTGVAIGIWPAPWPELYILGIINGGISNYHSAKMNKKLDFSKEYWPYGFVLYKTNIQFPKEQTGKAPDTPLKYYLLLGLVILTASLLRRWKR
;
A
#
# COMPACT_ATOMS: atom_id res chain seq x y z
N MET A 1 9.85 13.51 9.87
CA MET A 1 10.44 12.20 10.22
C MET A 1 10.61 12.11 11.73
N SER A 2 10.64 10.91 12.34
CA SER A 2 10.98 10.75 13.77
C SER A 2 12.49 10.85 14.00
N GLU A 3 12.93 11.35 15.17
CA GLU A 3 14.36 11.44 15.51
C GLU A 3 15.07 10.08 15.43
N LYS A 4 14.38 9.00 15.79
CA LYS A 4 14.91 7.65 15.66
C LYS A 4 15.22 7.27 14.20
N ASN A 5 14.31 7.57 13.28
CA ASN A 5 14.52 7.27 11.86
C ASN A 5 15.60 8.18 11.26
N LYS A 6 15.64 9.46 11.69
CA LYS A 6 16.72 10.38 11.33
C LYS A 6 18.07 9.85 11.78
N LYS A 7 18.19 9.37 13.03
CA LYS A 7 19.42 8.75 13.56
C LYS A 7 19.82 7.50 12.78
N ALA A 8 18.87 6.62 12.44
CA ALA A 8 19.17 5.42 11.65
C ALA A 8 19.74 5.73 10.26
N LEU A 9 19.30 6.85 9.65
CA LEU A 9 19.85 7.32 8.38
C LEU A 9 21.23 7.96 8.57
N LEU A 10 21.41 8.77 9.61
CA LEU A 10 22.71 9.34 9.97
C LEU A 10 23.76 8.25 10.29
N GLU A 11 23.37 7.19 11.00
CA GLU A 11 24.24 6.03 11.25
C GLU A 11 24.64 5.33 9.95
N GLY A 12 23.76 5.27 8.95
CA GLY A 12 24.10 4.76 7.61
C GLY A 12 25.12 5.64 6.89
N ILE A 13 24.99 6.96 7.01
CA ILE A 13 25.92 7.96 6.46
C ILE A 13 27.29 7.84 7.15
N ASP A 14 27.32 7.81 8.48
CA ASP A 14 28.56 7.78 9.28
C ASP A 14 29.38 6.49 9.07
N ASN A 15 28.72 5.39 8.71
CA ASN A 15 29.38 4.13 8.39
C ASN A 15 29.86 4.05 6.93
N SER A 16 29.54 5.04 6.10
CA SER A 16 30.02 5.12 4.73
C SER A 16 31.46 5.64 4.70
N SER A 17 32.29 5.03 3.85
CA SER A 17 33.64 5.52 3.55
C SER A 17 33.65 6.63 2.50
N ASP A 18 32.50 7.02 1.95
CA ASP A 18 32.40 7.98 0.86
C ASP A 18 32.43 9.43 1.39
N GLU A 19 33.45 10.20 1.03
CA GLU A 19 33.59 11.62 1.39
C GLU A 19 32.38 12.48 0.93
N GLN A 20 31.69 12.03 -0.12
CA GLN A 20 30.46 12.63 -0.67
C GLN A 20 29.24 12.50 0.27
N CYS A 21 29.33 11.68 1.32
CA CYS A 21 28.28 11.55 2.33
C CYS A 21 28.20 12.75 3.30
N GLU A 22 29.24 13.58 3.42
CA GLU A 22 29.24 14.74 4.33
C GLU A 22 28.27 15.84 3.87
N ASP A 23 28.10 16.06 2.56
CA ASP A 23 27.11 16.99 2.05
C ASP A 23 25.68 16.46 2.26
N VAL A 24 25.47 15.15 2.12
CA VAL A 24 24.19 14.49 2.43
C VAL A 24 23.85 14.63 3.90
N LYS A 25 24.84 14.46 4.79
CA LYS A 25 24.72 14.65 6.23
C LYS A 25 24.28 16.07 6.58
N ARG A 26 24.93 17.08 5.98
CA ARG A 26 24.59 18.50 6.18
C ARG A 26 23.15 18.78 5.75
N VAL A 27 22.74 18.31 4.58
CA VAL A 27 21.37 18.47 4.07
C VAL A 27 20.35 17.81 5.00
N LEU A 28 20.63 16.59 5.49
CA LEU A 28 19.74 15.87 6.40
C LEU A 28 19.58 16.57 7.75
N LEU A 29 20.64 17.21 8.24
CA LEU A 29 20.65 17.97 9.50
C LEU A 29 19.91 19.31 9.36
N GLU A 30 20.15 20.06 8.28
CA GLU A 30 19.63 21.42 8.06
C GLU A 30 18.19 21.45 7.55
N SER A 31 17.83 20.57 6.62
CA SER A 31 16.53 20.64 5.93
C SER A 31 15.49 19.70 6.52
N GLY A 32 15.90 18.68 7.29
CA GLY A 32 15.02 17.60 7.73
C GLY A 32 14.36 16.81 6.59
N HIS A 33 14.80 17.04 5.35
CA HIS A 33 14.33 16.38 4.15
C HIS A 33 15.34 15.32 3.69
N LEU A 34 14.83 14.19 3.24
CA LEU A 34 15.61 13.14 2.62
C LEU A 34 15.42 13.23 1.11
N GLY A 35 16.55 13.19 0.39
CA GLY A 35 16.56 12.94 -1.04
C GLY A 35 16.00 11.55 -1.36
N ASP A 36 15.84 11.27 -2.64
CA ASP A 36 15.34 9.98 -3.11
C ASP A 36 16.27 8.85 -2.63
N LEU A 37 15.71 7.92 -1.87
CA LEU A 37 16.39 6.69 -1.49
C LEU A 37 16.26 5.69 -2.63
N VAL A 38 17.39 5.28 -3.18
CA VAL A 38 17.45 4.21 -4.17
C VAL A 38 17.81 2.92 -3.45
N VAL A 39 16.96 1.91 -3.58
CA VAL A 39 17.19 0.57 -3.02
C VAL A 39 17.54 -0.36 -4.17
N THR A 40 18.71 -0.97 -4.11
CA THR A 40 19.20 -1.84 -5.18
C THR A 40 19.02 -3.33 -4.88
N ASP A 41 18.71 -3.67 -3.63
CA ASP A 41 18.40 -5.04 -3.18
C ASP A 41 16.98 -5.10 -2.57
N LYS A 42 16.75 -5.99 -1.60
CA LYS A 42 15.46 -6.24 -0.98
C LYS A 42 14.94 -5.02 -0.23
N LEU A 43 13.61 -4.87 -0.29
CA LEU A 43 12.84 -4.02 0.59
C LEU A 43 11.84 -4.90 1.33
N LEU A 44 11.89 -4.90 2.66
CA LEU A 44 10.98 -5.67 3.52
C LEU A 44 10.14 -4.72 4.38
N LEU A 45 8.85 -4.65 4.09
CA LEU A 45 7.87 -3.93 4.89
C LEU A 45 7.14 -4.91 5.80
N THR A 46 7.13 -4.65 7.11
CA THR A 46 6.52 -5.51 8.12
C THR A 46 5.54 -4.71 8.98
N PHE A 47 4.35 -5.27 9.16
CA PHE A 47 3.32 -4.76 10.05
C PHE A 47 3.18 -5.71 11.23
N ARG A 48 3.28 -5.17 12.45
CA ARG A 48 3.10 -5.94 13.67
C ARG A 48 2.13 -5.23 14.59
N ILE A 49 1.04 -5.91 14.91
CA ILE A 49 0.14 -5.49 15.98
C ILE A 49 0.90 -5.64 17.31
N VAL A 50 1.06 -4.55 18.05
CA VAL A 50 1.81 -4.56 19.33
C VAL A 50 0.94 -4.30 20.55
N ASN A 51 -0.25 -3.72 20.35
CA ASN A 51 -1.24 -3.53 21.39
C ASN A 51 -2.63 -3.56 20.75
N VAL A 52 -3.60 -4.15 21.44
CA VAL A 52 -5.00 -4.22 21.00
C VAL A 52 -5.88 -3.88 22.19
N THR A 53 -6.87 -3.03 21.94
CA THR A 53 -7.95 -2.68 22.85
C THR A 53 -9.28 -2.99 22.15
N ASN A 54 -10.40 -2.80 22.84
CA ASN A 54 -11.72 -3.07 22.26
C ASN A 54 -12.06 -2.18 21.05
N SER A 55 -11.50 -0.97 20.97
CA SER A 55 -11.82 0.00 19.91
C SER A 55 -10.63 0.37 19.02
N SER A 56 -9.43 -0.09 19.32
CA SER A 56 -8.24 0.29 18.56
C SER A 56 -7.08 -0.70 18.67
N ALA A 57 -6.17 -0.67 17.70
CA ALA A 57 -4.91 -1.38 17.75
C ALA A 57 -3.72 -0.48 17.43
N VAL A 58 -2.59 -0.72 18.07
CA VAL A 58 -1.31 -0.09 17.71
C VAL A 58 -0.56 -0.98 16.74
N ILE A 59 -0.32 -0.46 15.54
CA ILE A 59 0.41 -1.12 14.47
C ILE A 59 1.83 -0.57 14.43
N LYS A 60 2.82 -1.40 14.72
CA LYS A 60 4.23 -1.11 14.50
C LYS A 60 4.58 -1.43 13.07
N ILE A 61 5.07 -0.43 12.36
CA ILE A 61 5.54 -0.54 10.98
C ILE A 61 7.07 -0.57 11.02
N THR A 62 7.65 -1.51 10.29
CA THR A 62 9.09 -1.64 10.12
C THR A 62 9.40 -1.78 8.65
N LEU A 63 10.25 -0.89 8.13
CA LEU A 63 10.73 -0.93 6.77
C LEU A 63 12.24 -1.18 6.82
N LYS A 64 12.66 -2.34 6.30
CA LYS A 64 14.07 -2.68 6.13
C LYS A 64 14.44 -2.51 4.67
N LEU A 65 15.43 -1.67 4.43
CA LEU A 65 15.97 -1.37 3.12
C LEU A 65 17.38 -1.93 3.07
N TYR A 66 17.67 -2.77 2.08
CA TYR A 66 18.97 -3.40 1.92
C TYR A 66 19.72 -2.76 0.74
N ASN A 67 20.99 -2.42 0.94
CA ASN A 67 21.83 -1.71 -0.02
C ASN A 67 21.19 -0.42 -0.56
N VAL A 68 20.99 0.54 0.34
CA VAL A 68 20.39 1.85 0.08
C VAL A 68 21.45 2.85 -0.32
N THR A 69 21.18 3.59 -1.38
CA THR A 69 21.98 4.74 -1.78
C THR A 69 21.11 5.99 -1.81
N ILE A 70 21.65 7.09 -1.31
CA ILE A 70 21.29 8.44 -1.77
C ILE A 70 22.27 8.72 -2.91
N PRO A 71 21.92 9.49 -3.97
CA PRO A 71 22.86 9.79 -5.03
C PRO A 71 24.24 10.17 -4.45
N TRP A 72 25.27 9.43 -4.86
CA TRP A 72 26.66 9.60 -4.43
C TRP A 72 27.00 9.28 -2.96
N CYS A 73 26.12 8.60 -2.21
CA CYS A 73 26.38 8.15 -0.84
C CYS A 73 25.71 6.80 -0.54
N ASN A 74 26.51 5.78 -0.24
CA ASN A 74 25.99 4.47 0.18
C ASN A 74 25.70 4.45 1.68
N LEU A 75 24.44 4.16 2.05
CA LEU A 75 23.97 4.06 3.43
C LEU A 75 24.00 2.63 3.98
N GLY A 76 24.31 1.65 3.12
CA GLY A 76 24.24 0.23 3.45
C GLY A 76 22.81 -0.22 3.76
N ASN A 77 22.60 -0.77 4.95
CA ASN A 77 21.30 -1.30 5.38
C ASN A 77 20.61 -0.35 6.35
N VAL A 78 19.41 0.10 5.99
CA VAL A 78 18.64 1.06 6.80
C VAL A 78 17.37 0.40 7.32
N THR A 79 17.09 0.54 8.61
CA THR A 79 15.84 0.10 9.22
C THR A 79 15.06 1.28 9.79
N LEU A 80 13.92 1.59 9.17
CA LEU A 80 13.00 2.63 9.61
C LEU A 80 11.84 2.00 10.39
N THR A 81 11.40 2.67 11.47
CA THR A 81 10.29 2.19 12.29
C THR A 81 9.32 3.31 12.64
N GLY A 82 8.04 2.96 12.76
CA GLY A 82 7.03 3.88 13.25
C GLY A 82 5.82 3.15 13.84
N LYS A 83 4.90 3.90 14.40
CA LYS A 83 3.68 3.37 15.02
C LYS A 83 2.47 4.17 14.53
N LEU A 84 1.40 3.45 14.20
CA LEU A 84 0.09 4.00 13.90
C LEU A 84 -0.93 3.42 14.87
N LEU A 85 -1.93 4.23 15.21
CA LEU A 85 -3.12 3.77 15.92
C LEU A 85 -4.20 3.50 14.89
N LEU A 86 -4.65 2.26 14.74
CA LEU A 86 -5.84 1.88 13.98
C LEU A 86 -7.06 2.02 14.88
N ASN A 87 -8.02 2.85 14.50
CA ASN A 87 -9.33 2.89 15.15
C ASN A 87 -10.26 1.89 14.43
N PHE A 88 -10.86 0.97 15.19
CA PHE A 88 -11.76 -0.04 14.65
C PHE A 88 -13.15 0.51 14.33
N THR A 89 -13.56 1.59 14.99
CA THR A 89 -14.88 2.19 14.79
C THR A 89 -15.01 2.87 13.42
N ASP A 90 -13.97 3.57 12.98
CA ASP A 90 -13.98 4.30 11.71
C ASP A 90 -13.09 3.65 10.62
N GLY A 91 -12.22 2.71 11.00
CA GLY A 91 -11.32 2.02 10.08
C GLY A 91 -10.12 2.85 9.63
N TYR A 92 -9.75 3.91 10.35
CA TYR A 92 -8.64 4.80 9.98
C TYR A 92 -7.43 4.68 10.91
N TYR A 93 -6.27 4.98 10.33
CA TYR A 93 -5.05 5.25 11.05
C TYR A 93 -4.99 6.68 11.56
N TYR A 94 -4.50 6.79 12.80
CA TYR A 94 -4.19 8.00 13.51
C TYR A 94 -2.72 8.01 13.92
N PHE A 95 -2.12 9.19 13.86
CA PHE A 95 -0.77 9.47 14.34
C PHE A 95 -0.82 10.74 15.16
N ASN A 96 -0.42 10.65 16.44
CA ASN A 96 -0.48 11.78 17.39
C ASN A 96 -1.85 12.48 17.37
N GLY A 97 -2.94 11.72 17.38
CA GLY A 97 -4.32 12.23 17.34
C GLY A 97 -4.81 12.74 15.97
N THR A 98 -3.95 12.80 14.96
CA THR A 98 -4.33 13.22 13.61
C THR A 98 -4.67 12.03 12.74
N GLN A 99 -5.86 12.03 12.12
CA GLN A 99 -6.26 11.04 11.12
C GLN A 99 -5.37 11.15 9.88
N ILE A 100 -4.68 10.08 9.51
CA ILE A 100 -3.75 10.03 8.38
C ILE A 100 -4.38 9.37 7.16
N GLY A 101 -5.20 8.34 7.32
CA GLY A 101 -5.77 7.62 6.18
C GLY A 101 -6.17 6.20 6.54
N ARG A 102 -6.68 5.44 5.57
CA ARG A 102 -7.06 4.04 5.76
C ARG A 102 -5.85 3.12 5.63
N PRO A 103 -5.88 1.91 6.20
CA PRO A 103 -4.89 0.89 5.87
C PRO A 103 -4.79 0.66 4.37
N SER A 104 -3.58 0.76 3.83
CA SER A 104 -3.37 0.62 2.37
C SER A 104 -3.27 -0.84 1.95
N PHE A 105 -3.06 -1.74 2.90
CA PHE A 105 -2.89 -3.17 2.68
C PHE A 105 -4.12 -4.00 3.04
N PHE A 106 -5.20 -3.37 3.51
CA PHE A 106 -6.42 -4.05 3.92
C PHE A 106 -7.65 -3.21 3.64
N ILE A 107 -8.68 -3.84 3.09
CA ILE A 107 -10.03 -3.29 2.94
C ILE A 107 -11.05 -4.28 3.49
N LEU A 108 -12.26 -3.79 3.77
CA LEU A 108 -13.40 -4.65 4.06
C LEU A 108 -14.10 -4.99 2.73
N PRO A 109 -14.05 -6.24 2.24
CA PRO A 109 -14.64 -6.59 0.95
C PRO A 109 -16.15 -6.38 0.87
N TYR A 110 -16.83 -6.48 2.01
CA TYR A 110 -18.27 -6.28 2.15
C TYR A 110 -18.68 -4.83 2.44
N GLU A 111 -17.71 -3.94 2.68
CA GLU A 111 -17.93 -2.51 2.94
C GLU A 111 -16.85 -1.68 2.25
N LEU A 112 -16.91 -1.69 0.91
CA LEU A 112 -15.94 -1.01 0.07
C LEU A 112 -15.99 0.50 0.27
N PRO A 113 -14.84 1.20 0.19
CA PRO A 113 -14.81 2.64 0.40
C PRO A 113 -15.54 3.36 -0.74
N GLY A 114 -16.42 4.29 -0.37
CA GLY A 114 -17.19 5.08 -1.34
C GLY A 114 -16.32 6.09 -2.11
N LYS A 115 -16.82 6.57 -3.25
CA LYS A 115 -16.17 7.65 -4.01
C LYS A 115 -15.92 8.88 -3.13
N LYS A 116 -14.78 9.55 -3.31
CA LYS A 116 -14.29 10.69 -2.50
C LYS A 116 -13.98 10.36 -1.04
N THR A 117 -13.99 9.09 -0.63
CA THR A 117 -13.56 8.69 0.71
C THR A 117 -12.05 8.89 0.85
N LEU A 118 -11.60 9.32 2.03
CA LEU A 118 -10.19 9.58 2.31
C LEU A 118 -9.37 8.28 2.29
N LEU A 119 -8.35 8.22 1.44
CA LEU A 119 -7.33 7.17 1.45
C LEU A 119 -6.10 7.62 2.24
N PHE A 120 -5.59 8.83 1.94
CA PHE A 120 -4.42 9.40 2.61
C PHE A 120 -4.48 10.93 2.67
N ARG A 121 -4.24 11.49 3.85
CA ARG A 121 -4.26 12.93 4.10
C ARG A 121 -2.92 13.58 3.75
N ALA A 122 -2.64 13.69 2.45
CA ALA A 122 -1.42 14.31 1.96
C ALA A 122 -1.35 15.81 2.29
N SER A 123 -2.46 16.50 2.56
CA SER A 123 -2.48 17.89 2.99
C SER A 123 -1.66 18.16 4.27
N LEU A 124 -1.36 17.14 5.08
CA LEU A 124 -0.43 17.23 6.20
C LEU A 124 1.00 17.61 5.77
N LEU A 125 1.36 17.42 4.50
CA LEU A 125 2.65 17.80 3.92
C LEU A 125 2.79 19.33 3.78
N LYS A 126 1.69 20.09 3.84
CA LYS A 126 1.72 21.56 3.78
C LYS A 126 2.61 22.19 4.85
N LYS A 127 2.64 21.61 6.05
CA LYS A 127 3.52 22.07 7.14
C LYS A 127 5.01 21.91 6.84
N TYR A 128 5.34 21.07 5.86
CA TYR A 128 6.70 20.83 5.37
C TYR A 128 7.00 21.58 4.07
N GLY A 129 6.16 22.54 3.65
CA GLY A 129 6.38 23.35 2.45
C GLY A 129 5.86 22.76 1.14
N PHE A 130 5.06 21.69 1.20
CA PHE A 130 4.45 21.09 0.02
C PHE A 130 3.03 21.60 -0.25
N ILE A 131 2.77 22.04 -1.47
CA ILE A 131 1.42 22.23 -2.01
C ILE A 131 0.91 20.86 -2.43
N SER A 132 -0.11 20.37 -1.73
CA SER A 132 -0.69 19.03 -1.92
C SER A 132 -2.17 19.00 -1.57
N HIS A 133 -2.87 18.00 -2.10
CA HIS A 133 -4.27 17.70 -1.81
C HIS A 133 -4.41 16.26 -1.36
N ASP A 134 -5.45 15.96 -0.58
CA ASP A 134 -5.68 14.62 -0.05
C ASP A 134 -5.92 13.60 -1.17
N LEU A 135 -5.40 12.39 -0.97
CA LEU A 135 -5.69 11.23 -1.80
C LEU A 135 -7.05 10.68 -1.39
N LEU A 136 -7.98 10.70 -2.33
CA LEU A 136 -9.35 10.25 -2.19
C LEU A 136 -9.62 9.12 -3.18
N VAL A 137 -10.58 8.25 -2.86
CA VAL A 137 -11.07 7.23 -3.80
C VAL A 137 -11.66 7.91 -5.04
N GLU A 138 -11.07 7.64 -6.19
CA GLU A 138 -11.62 8.02 -7.50
C GLU A 138 -12.63 6.97 -7.96
N ASN A 139 -12.22 5.69 -7.91
CA ASN A 139 -13.02 4.57 -8.38
C ASN A 139 -12.70 3.28 -7.61
N VAL A 140 -13.69 2.39 -7.53
CA VAL A 140 -13.54 1.01 -7.09
C VAL A 140 -14.12 0.11 -8.16
N THR A 141 -13.30 -0.77 -8.72
CA THR A 141 -13.65 -1.68 -9.81
C THR A 141 -13.44 -3.12 -9.40
N PHE A 142 -14.12 -4.03 -10.10
CA PHE A 142 -13.91 -5.46 -9.97
C PHE A 142 -13.30 -5.98 -11.27
N GLU A 143 -12.16 -6.67 -11.14
CA GLU A 143 -11.50 -7.37 -12.24
C GLU A 143 -11.92 -8.83 -12.20
N ASP A 144 -12.67 -9.28 -13.20
CA ASP A 144 -13.29 -10.61 -13.25
C ASP A 144 -12.59 -11.58 -14.23
N ARG A 145 -11.60 -11.12 -15.00
CA ARG A 145 -10.98 -11.92 -16.09
C ARG A 145 -9.57 -12.35 -15.77
N ARG A 146 -8.83 -11.53 -15.03
CA ARG A 146 -7.39 -11.71 -14.83
C ARG A 146 -7.08 -12.29 -13.46
N LYS A 147 -6.30 -13.38 -13.45
CA LYS A 147 -5.69 -13.90 -12.21
C LYS A 147 -4.40 -13.14 -11.89
N ALA A 148 -4.17 -12.89 -10.61
CA ALA A 148 -2.97 -12.21 -10.11
C ALA A 148 -1.98 -13.24 -9.54
N LEU A 149 -0.77 -13.24 -10.06
CA LEU A 149 0.32 -14.12 -9.64
C LEU A 149 1.18 -13.43 -8.57
N THR A 150 1.40 -14.11 -7.44
CA THR A 150 2.24 -13.62 -6.35
C THR A 150 3.23 -14.69 -5.90
N PHE A 151 4.17 -14.34 -5.03
CA PHE A 151 5.13 -15.31 -4.47
C PHE A 151 4.50 -16.23 -3.41
N ILE A 152 3.27 -15.96 -2.96
CA ILE A 152 2.58 -16.77 -1.95
C ILE A 152 1.62 -17.77 -2.60
N LYS A 153 0.80 -17.32 -3.57
CA LYS A 153 -0.15 -18.15 -4.32
C LYS A 153 -0.68 -17.38 -5.55
N THR A 154 -1.52 -18.05 -6.34
CA THR A 154 -2.34 -17.44 -7.38
C THR A 154 -3.67 -16.96 -6.80
N PHE A 155 -4.02 -15.71 -7.06
CA PHE A 155 -5.31 -15.13 -6.70
C PHE A 155 -6.21 -15.09 -7.93
N TYR A 156 -7.41 -15.64 -7.79
CA TYR A 156 -8.37 -15.75 -8.89
C TYR A 156 -9.39 -14.62 -8.80
N PRO A 157 -9.92 -14.16 -9.95
CA PRO A 157 -11.01 -13.19 -9.95
C PRO A 157 -12.27 -13.69 -9.21
N PRO A 158 -13.12 -12.78 -8.70
CA PRO A 158 -13.03 -11.32 -8.85
C PRO A 158 -11.97 -10.72 -7.92
N LEU A 159 -11.20 -9.75 -8.41
CA LEU A 159 -10.27 -8.94 -7.63
C LEU A 159 -10.83 -7.53 -7.45
N ILE A 160 -10.60 -6.89 -6.31
CA ILE A 160 -11.04 -5.52 -6.06
C ILE A 160 -9.89 -4.57 -6.41
N GLU A 161 -10.13 -3.60 -7.27
CA GLU A 161 -9.18 -2.55 -7.62
C GLU A 161 -9.68 -1.21 -7.08
N VAL A 162 -8.89 -0.57 -6.21
CA VAL A 162 -9.17 0.76 -5.66
C VAL A 162 -8.18 1.75 -6.23
N LYS A 163 -8.70 2.72 -6.99
CA LYS A 163 -7.93 3.78 -7.62
C LYS A 163 -8.16 5.11 -6.90
N SER A 164 -7.10 5.86 -6.63
CA SER A 164 -7.20 7.22 -6.10
C SER A 164 -7.25 8.28 -7.19
N ASN A 165 -7.65 9.49 -6.80
CA ASN A 165 -7.38 10.69 -7.60
C ASN A 165 -5.87 10.89 -7.77
N GLN A 166 -5.50 11.71 -8.77
CA GLN A 166 -4.13 12.09 -9.06
C GLN A 166 -3.83 13.55 -8.65
N PRO A 167 -3.67 13.86 -7.34
CA PRO A 167 -3.31 15.20 -6.93
C PRO A 167 -1.83 15.51 -7.21
N PRO A 168 -1.51 16.78 -7.53
CA PRO A 168 -0.13 17.24 -7.60
C PRO A 168 0.47 17.37 -6.18
N LEU A 169 1.77 17.12 -6.10
CA LEU A 169 2.65 17.34 -4.96
C LEU A 169 3.79 18.25 -5.41
N ILE A 170 3.76 19.52 -4.99
CA ILE A 170 4.71 20.55 -5.41
C ILE A 170 5.43 21.12 -4.19
N TYR A 171 6.76 21.16 -4.18
CA TYR A 171 7.53 21.84 -3.13
C TYR A 171 7.80 23.30 -3.50
N SER A 172 7.55 24.23 -2.57
CA SER A 172 7.76 25.67 -2.79
C SER A 172 8.41 26.33 -1.58
N ARG A 173 9.75 26.25 -1.50
CA ARG A 173 10.56 27.13 -0.63
C ARG A 173 11.88 27.56 -1.26
N LYS A 174 12.63 26.69 -1.98
CA LYS A 174 13.86 27.03 -2.73
C LYS A 174 14.25 26.03 -3.86
N GLY A 175 13.30 25.26 -4.38
CA GLY A 175 13.54 24.29 -5.45
C GLY A 175 12.21 23.74 -5.96
N TYR A 176 12.08 23.57 -7.28
CA TYR A 176 10.87 23.10 -7.93
C TYR A 176 10.92 21.57 -8.05
N LEU A 177 10.32 20.88 -7.07
CA LEU A 177 10.00 19.46 -7.19
C LEU A 177 8.50 19.35 -7.49
N SER A 178 8.15 18.83 -8.66
CA SER A 178 6.77 18.54 -9.05
C SER A 178 6.62 17.04 -9.28
N ALA A 179 5.75 16.42 -8.48
CA ALA A 179 5.36 15.03 -8.65
C ALA A 179 3.83 14.94 -8.62
N SER A 180 3.28 13.84 -9.14
CA SER A 180 1.86 13.52 -8.97
C SER A 180 1.74 12.22 -8.18
N LEU A 181 0.72 12.14 -7.34
CA LEU A 181 0.47 10.97 -6.49
C LEU A 181 -0.74 10.23 -7.05
N ILE A 182 -0.62 8.96 -7.40
CA ILE A 182 -1.76 8.11 -7.74
C ILE A 182 -1.53 6.73 -7.11
N THR A 183 -2.46 6.26 -6.30
CA THR A 183 -2.41 4.88 -5.81
C THR A 183 -3.40 4.03 -6.58
N ASN A 184 -2.93 2.87 -6.99
CA ASN A 184 -3.79 1.81 -7.50
C ASN A 184 -3.49 0.54 -6.70
N THR A 185 -4.47 0.08 -5.95
CA THR A 185 -4.32 -1.07 -5.08
C THR A 185 -5.28 -2.17 -5.46
N ILE A 186 -4.75 -3.37 -5.65
CA ILE A 186 -5.50 -4.57 -5.95
C ILE A 186 -5.60 -5.40 -4.66
N TYR A 187 -6.80 -5.81 -4.31
CA TYR A 187 -7.11 -6.60 -3.13
C TYR A 187 -7.76 -7.93 -3.51
N ASP A 188 -7.45 -8.95 -2.71
CA ASP A 188 -8.16 -10.21 -2.72
C ASP A 188 -9.60 -10.01 -2.21
N LEU A 189 -10.59 -10.53 -2.94
CA LEU A 189 -11.99 -10.42 -2.56
C LEU A 189 -12.33 -11.21 -1.29
N ASP A 190 -11.69 -12.36 -1.09
CA ASP A 190 -12.00 -13.25 0.02
C ASP A 190 -11.48 -12.70 1.36
N THR A 191 -10.27 -12.15 1.37
CA THR A 191 -9.60 -11.69 2.59
C THR A 191 -9.54 -10.17 2.73
N GLY A 192 -9.76 -9.41 1.65
CA GLY A 192 -9.57 -7.95 1.65
C GLY A 192 -8.11 -7.51 1.75
N VAL A 193 -7.16 -8.43 1.65
CA VAL A 193 -5.72 -8.15 1.74
C VAL A 193 -5.21 -7.62 0.40
N ALA A 194 -4.40 -6.57 0.42
CA ALA A 194 -3.77 -6.07 -0.79
C ALA A 194 -2.77 -7.08 -1.33
N ILE A 195 -2.95 -7.46 -2.59
CA ILE A 195 -2.09 -8.41 -3.31
C ILE A 195 -1.17 -7.72 -4.34
N GLY A 196 -1.46 -6.45 -4.64
CA GLY A 196 -0.61 -5.60 -5.45
C GLY A 196 -0.87 -4.14 -5.13
N ILE A 197 0.19 -3.36 -4.95
CA ILE A 197 0.08 -1.92 -4.66
C ILE A 197 1.04 -1.14 -5.55
N TRP A 198 0.49 -0.32 -6.45
CA TRP A 198 1.25 0.51 -7.37
C TRP A 198 1.35 1.96 -6.84
N PRO A 199 2.53 2.60 -6.98
CA PRO A 199 3.11 3.44 -5.94
C PRO A 199 2.49 4.83 -5.89
N ALA A 200 2.27 5.28 -4.66
CA ALA A 200 2.06 6.65 -4.22
C ALA A 200 2.02 6.60 -2.68
N PRO A 201 2.10 7.72 -1.94
CA PRO A 201 2.22 7.66 -0.50
C PRO A 201 1.05 6.94 0.15
N TRP A 202 1.42 6.13 1.12
CA TRP A 202 0.50 5.47 2.03
C TRP A 202 0.72 6.01 3.44
N PRO A 203 -0.33 6.02 4.29
CA PRO A 203 -0.20 6.37 5.70
C PRO A 203 0.99 5.72 6.39
N GLU A 204 1.30 4.48 6.01
CA GLU A 204 2.32 3.65 6.62
C GLU A 204 3.75 4.02 6.21
N LEU A 205 3.96 4.59 5.02
CA LEU A 205 5.24 5.15 4.60
C LEU A 205 5.45 6.56 5.15
N TYR A 206 4.36 7.33 5.24
CA TYR A 206 4.39 8.70 5.73
C TYR A 206 4.92 8.80 7.17
N ILE A 207 4.48 7.91 8.07
CA ILE A 207 5.00 7.87 9.46
C ILE A 207 6.48 7.49 9.55
N LEU A 208 7.01 6.81 8.53
CA LEU A 208 8.43 6.52 8.45
C LEU A 208 9.22 7.75 8.00
N GLY A 209 8.53 8.76 7.43
CA GLY A 209 9.10 9.96 6.83
C GLY A 209 9.34 9.84 5.33
N ILE A 210 8.66 8.92 4.65
CA ILE A 210 8.77 8.69 3.21
C ILE A 210 7.53 9.30 2.53
N ILE A 211 7.76 10.24 1.61
CA ILE A 211 6.71 11.00 0.92
C ILE A 211 6.32 10.34 -0.40
N ASN A 212 7.28 9.69 -1.06
CA ASN A 212 7.06 8.94 -2.28
C ASN A 212 8.08 7.79 -2.33
N GLY A 213 7.71 6.70 -3.00
CA GLY A 213 8.62 5.59 -3.26
C GLY A 213 8.37 5.09 -4.67
N GLY A 214 9.37 5.16 -5.54
CA GLY A 214 9.33 4.51 -6.84
C GLY A 214 9.45 3.00 -6.67
N ILE A 215 8.33 2.30 -6.48
CA ILE A 215 8.37 0.86 -6.22
C ILE A 215 8.40 0.12 -7.56
N SER A 216 9.54 0.09 -8.26
CA SER A 216 9.67 -0.75 -9.47
C SER A 216 10.26 -2.11 -9.12
N ASN A 217 9.48 -3.18 -9.28
CA ASN A 217 9.97 -4.54 -9.08
C ASN A 217 10.46 -5.11 -10.42
N TYR A 218 11.78 -5.16 -10.61
CA TYR A 218 12.41 -5.71 -11.82
C TYR A 218 11.98 -7.16 -12.09
N HIS A 219 11.80 -7.98 -11.05
CA HIS A 219 11.34 -9.36 -11.21
C HIS A 219 9.90 -9.41 -11.71
N SER A 220 8.97 -8.63 -11.13
CA SER A 220 7.60 -8.53 -11.65
C SER A 220 7.61 -8.06 -13.10
N ALA A 221 8.42 -7.06 -13.43
CA ALA A 221 8.57 -6.56 -14.81
C ALA A 221 9.06 -7.66 -15.77
N LYS A 222 10.04 -8.47 -15.35
CA LYS A 222 10.58 -9.58 -16.16
C LYS A 222 9.57 -10.72 -16.32
N MET A 223 8.79 -11.04 -15.28
CA MET A 223 7.75 -12.07 -15.37
C MET A 223 6.59 -11.62 -16.24
N ASN A 224 6.16 -10.37 -16.09
CA ASN A 224 5.12 -9.78 -16.91
C ASN A 224 5.43 -9.83 -18.41
N LYS A 225 6.69 -9.61 -18.82
CA LYS A 225 7.11 -9.79 -20.24
C LYS A 225 6.87 -11.19 -20.81
N LYS A 226 6.63 -12.21 -19.98
CA LYS A 226 6.49 -13.61 -20.37
C LYS A 226 5.05 -14.12 -20.28
N LEU A 227 4.10 -13.27 -19.88
CA LEU A 227 2.73 -13.69 -19.61
C LEU A 227 1.75 -13.16 -20.64
N ASP A 228 0.64 -13.88 -20.77
CA ASP A 228 -0.53 -13.43 -21.50
C ASP A 228 -1.34 -12.47 -20.62
N PHE A 229 -1.12 -11.16 -20.80
CA PHE A 229 -1.83 -10.11 -20.05
C PHE A 229 -3.35 -10.09 -20.28
N SER A 230 -3.86 -10.80 -21.29
CA SER A 230 -5.31 -10.96 -21.45
C SER A 230 -5.93 -11.85 -20.37
N LYS A 231 -5.12 -12.67 -19.68
CA LYS A 231 -5.58 -13.67 -18.71
C LYS A 231 -4.82 -13.64 -17.37
N GLU A 232 -3.54 -13.27 -17.34
CA GLU A 232 -2.67 -13.43 -16.18
C GLU A 232 -1.71 -12.25 -16.03
N TYR A 233 -1.35 -11.86 -14.81
CA TYR A 233 -0.32 -10.85 -14.57
C TYR A 233 0.32 -10.95 -13.18
N TRP A 234 1.56 -10.47 -13.06
CA TRP A 234 2.19 -10.15 -11.77
C TRP A 234 1.92 -8.69 -11.45
N PRO A 235 1.27 -8.37 -10.33
CA PRO A 235 1.13 -6.99 -9.90
C PRO A 235 2.51 -6.32 -9.80
N TYR A 236 2.62 -5.12 -10.35
CA TYR A 236 3.79 -4.28 -10.13
C TYR A 236 3.74 -3.69 -8.71
N GLY A 237 4.89 -3.37 -8.12
CA GLY A 237 4.99 -2.72 -6.81
C GLY A 237 5.29 -3.68 -5.65
N PHE A 238 4.75 -3.42 -4.45
CA PHE A 238 4.88 -4.39 -3.36
C PHE A 238 4.01 -5.59 -3.64
N VAL A 239 4.67 -6.72 -3.85
CA VAL A 239 4.06 -8.02 -4.02
C VAL A 239 4.14 -8.77 -2.69
N LEU A 240 3.05 -9.40 -2.30
CA LEU A 240 3.03 -10.29 -1.14
C LEU A 240 4.11 -11.39 -1.27
N TYR A 241 4.97 -11.49 -0.26
CA TYR A 241 6.05 -12.48 -0.20
C TYR A 241 5.92 -13.44 0.99
N LYS A 242 5.71 -12.91 2.19
CA LYS A 242 5.49 -13.71 3.41
C LYS A 242 4.47 -13.01 4.28
N THR A 243 3.39 -13.71 4.62
CA THR A 243 2.36 -13.22 5.54
C THR A 243 2.03 -14.29 6.59
N ASN A 244 1.55 -13.85 7.73
CA ASN A 244 0.97 -14.70 8.77
C ASN A 244 -0.54 -14.92 8.58
N ILE A 245 -1.13 -14.36 7.51
CA ILE A 245 -2.52 -14.60 7.11
C ILE A 245 -2.62 -15.96 6.43
N GLN A 246 -3.52 -16.82 6.91
CA GLN A 246 -3.80 -18.08 6.24
C GLN A 246 -4.76 -17.83 5.08
N PHE A 247 -4.29 -18.03 3.86
CA PHE A 247 -5.15 -18.00 2.69
C PHE A 247 -5.83 -19.37 2.50
N PRO A 248 -7.07 -19.39 1.97
CA PRO A 248 -7.70 -20.62 1.54
C PRO A 248 -6.76 -21.40 0.60
N LYS A 249 -6.61 -22.70 0.85
CA LYS A 249 -5.81 -23.60 0.00
C LYS A 249 -6.35 -23.55 -1.41
N GLU A 250 -5.47 -23.51 -2.40
CA GLU A 250 -5.84 -23.66 -3.80
C GLU A 250 -6.48 -25.04 -3.99
N GLN A 251 -7.81 -25.09 -4.12
CA GLN A 251 -8.52 -26.28 -4.54
C GLN A 251 -8.77 -26.14 -6.04
N THR A 252 -7.93 -26.80 -6.84
CA THR A 252 -8.14 -26.91 -8.28
C THR A 252 -9.54 -27.46 -8.56
N GLY A 253 -10.34 -26.70 -9.32
CA GLY A 253 -11.67 -27.12 -9.79
C GLY A 253 -12.87 -26.70 -8.93
N LYS A 254 -12.70 -25.90 -7.87
CA LYS A 254 -13.82 -25.34 -7.11
C LYS A 254 -13.78 -23.81 -7.09
N ALA A 255 -14.89 -23.18 -7.46
CA ALA A 255 -15.07 -21.74 -7.30
C ALA A 255 -14.92 -21.36 -5.81
N PRO A 256 -14.32 -20.20 -5.49
CA PRO A 256 -14.15 -19.75 -4.11
C PRO A 256 -15.52 -19.70 -3.42
N ASP A 257 -15.57 -20.24 -2.20
CA ASP A 257 -16.80 -20.33 -1.42
C ASP A 257 -17.08 -18.99 -0.74
N THR A 258 -17.52 -18.02 -1.54
CA THR A 258 -17.79 -16.66 -1.07
C THR A 258 -19.22 -16.54 -0.55
N PRO A 259 -19.50 -15.66 0.44
CA PRO A 259 -20.86 -15.31 0.83
C PRO A 259 -21.73 -14.89 -0.36
N LEU A 260 -21.12 -14.26 -1.37
CA LEU A 260 -21.76 -13.85 -2.61
C LEU A 260 -22.36 -15.02 -3.40
N LYS A 261 -21.73 -16.19 -3.36
CA LYS A 261 -22.25 -17.43 -3.98
C LYS A 261 -23.58 -17.84 -3.36
N TYR A 262 -23.71 -17.71 -2.05
CA TYR A 262 -24.95 -18.00 -1.33
C TYR A 262 -26.05 -16.96 -1.65
N TYR A 263 -25.70 -15.68 -1.75
CA TYR A 263 -26.64 -14.64 -2.20
C TYR A 263 -27.11 -14.85 -3.65
N LEU A 264 -26.22 -15.26 -4.55
CA LEU A 264 -26.57 -15.57 -5.94
C LEU A 264 -27.48 -16.80 -6.03
N LEU A 265 -27.16 -17.87 -5.28
CA LEU A 265 -28.00 -19.07 -5.20
C LEU A 265 -29.39 -18.75 -4.62
N LEU A 266 -29.44 -17.98 -3.53
CA LEU A 266 -30.68 -17.52 -2.95
C LEU A 266 -31.49 -16.68 -3.94
N GLY A 267 -30.82 -15.76 -4.66
CA GLY A 267 -31.43 -14.96 -5.72
C GLY A 267 -32.03 -15.83 -6.84
N LEU A 268 -31.30 -16.84 -7.30
CA LEU A 268 -31.76 -17.81 -8.32
C LEU A 268 -32.97 -18.62 -7.84
N VAL A 269 -32.97 -19.06 -6.58
CA VAL A 269 -34.10 -19.78 -5.97
C VAL A 269 -35.33 -18.88 -5.89
N ILE A 270 -35.18 -17.63 -5.46
CA ILE A 270 -36.29 -16.67 -5.42
C ILE A 270 -36.80 -16.38 -6.84
N LEU A 271 -35.91 -16.25 -7.82
CA LEU A 271 -36.27 -15.94 -9.21
C LEU A 271 -37.03 -17.10 -9.86
N THR A 272 -36.57 -18.34 -9.67
CA THR A 272 -37.24 -19.56 -10.15
C THR A 272 -38.59 -19.79 -9.46
N ALA A 273 -38.67 -19.59 -8.15
CA ALA A 273 -39.95 -19.65 -7.42
C ALA A 273 -40.95 -18.60 -7.93
N SER A 274 -40.47 -17.40 -8.26
CA SER A 274 -41.28 -16.32 -8.83
C SER A 274 -41.79 -16.65 -10.23
N LEU A 275 -40.94 -17.22 -11.08
CA LEU A 275 -41.30 -17.68 -12.44
C LEU A 275 -42.33 -18.81 -12.40
N LEU A 276 -42.13 -19.83 -11.56
CA LEU A 276 -43.06 -20.95 -11.39
C LEU A 276 -44.42 -20.49 -10.84
N ARG A 277 -44.42 -19.51 -9.94
CA ARG A 277 -45.66 -18.93 -9.40
C ARG A 277 -46.41 -18.11 -10.45
N ARG A 278 -45.69 -17.47 -11.38
CA ARG A 278 -46.27 -16.69 -12.48
C ARG A 278 -46.81 -17.57 -13.62
N TRP A 279 -46.25 -18.78 -13.81
CA TRP A 279 -46.74 -19.77 -14.77
C TRP A 279 -47.97 -20.58 -14.29
N LYS A 280 -48.23 -20.61 -12.98
CA LYS A 280 -49.42 -21.24 -12.39
C LYS A 280 -50.63 -20.30 -12.28
N ARG A 281 -50.50 -19.04 -12.67
CA ARG A 281 -51.60 -18.08 -12.86
C ARG A 281 -51.88 -17.96 -14.35
#